data_AF-A0A1G7I392-F1
#
_entry.id   AF-A0A1G7I392-F1
#
_cell.length_a   1.000
_cell.length_b   1.000
_cell.length_c   1.000
_cell.angle_alpha   90.00
_cell.angle_beta   90.00
_cell.angle_gamma   90.00
#
_symmetry.space_group_name_H-M   'P 1'
#
loop_
_entity.id
_entity.type
_entity.pdbx_description
1 polymer ?
#
loop_
_entity_poly.entity_id
_entity_poly.type
_entity_poly.pdbx_seq_one_letter_code
_entity_poly.pdbx_strand_id
1 'polypeptide(L)'
;MPWVLEALLLFAALALLALLWPRPQGLDWAKARLRGLVDWKEVERALRELDRQEKELEEGLRAPHLLPEVREGLERTLLAVREQRERLYALLESLAAERTLAGKDLEAAKRLEERLAALREVLASLRGKGG
;
A
#
# COMPACT_ATOMS: atom_id res chain seq x y z
N MET A 1 -17.16 -28.99 -18.03
CA MET A 1 -17.56 -27.57 -17.87
C MET A 1 -17.79 -27.08 -16.43
N PRO A 2 -17.86 -27.90 -15.35
CA PRO A 2 -18.01 -27.36 -13.98
C PRO A 2 -16.68 -26.90 -13.33
N TRP A 3 -15.55 -27.46 -13.75
CA TRP A 3 -14.26 -27.22 -13.09
C TRP A 3 -13.74 -25.77 -13.19
N VAL A 4 -14.11 -25.03 -14.25
CA VAL A 4 -13.70 -23.63 -14.43
C VAL A 4 -14.46 -22.73 -13.45
N LEU A 5 -15.75 -23.02 -13.25
CA LEU A 5 -16.59 -22.32 -12.29
C LEU A 5 -16.16 -22.61 -10.85
N GLU A 6 -15.82 -23.86 -10.53
CA GLU A 6 -15.24 -24.22 -9.24
C GLU A 6 -13.89 -23.54 -9.01
N ALA A 7 -13.01 -23.50 -10.02
CA ALA A 7 -11.73 -22.80 -9.92
C ALA A 7 -11.92 -21.30 -9.70
N LEU A 8 -12.85 -20.66 -10.41
CA LEU A 8 -13.18 -19.24 -10.23
C LEU A 8 -13.78 -18.96 -8.85
N LEU A 9 -14.67 -19.83 -8.36
CA LEU A 9 -15.25 -19.71 -7.02
C LEU A 9 -14.21 -19.92 -5.93
N LEU A 10 -13.30 -20.88 -6.09
CA LEU A 10 -12.16 -21.08 -5.19
C LEU A 10 -11.23 -19.87 -5.19
N PHE A 11 -10.94 -19.31 -6.36
CA PHE A 11 -10.10 -18.11 -6.47
C PHE A 11 -10.78 -16.90 -5.84
N ALA A 12 -12.08 -16.72 -6.06
CA ALA A 12 -12.87 -15.66 -5.44
C ALA A 12 -12.97 -15.85 -3.92
N ALA A 13 -13.15 -17.09 -3.44
CA ALA A 13 -13.18 -17.43 -2.03
C ALA A 13 -11.82 -17.21 -1.36
N LEU A 14 -10.71 -17.57 -2.02
CA LEU A 14 -9.35 -17.28 -1.56
C LEU A 14 -9.06 -15.77 -1.57
N ALA A 15 -9.55 -15.03 -2.55
CA ALA A 15 -9.43 -13.58 -2.59
C ALA A 15 -10.24 -12.92 -1.45
N LEU A 16 -11.45 -13.42 -1.18
CA LEU A 16 -12.28 -13.01 -0.04
C LEU A 16 -11.62 -13.39 1.29
N LEU A 17 -11.03 -14.57 1.38
CA LEU A 17 -10.26 -15.00 2.56
C LEU A 17 -9.01 -14.16 2.74
N ALA A 18 -8.31 -13.75 1.68
CA ALA A 18 -7.20 -12.81 1.77
C ALA A 18 -7.67 -11.40 2.18
N LEU A 19 -8.92 -11.02 1.81
CA LEU A 19 -9.56 -9.78 2.23
C LEU A 19 -9.98 -9.81 3.71
N LEU A 20 -10.42 -10.98 4.19
CA LEU A 20 -10.94 -11.22 5.55
C LEU A 20 -9.88 -11.79 6.51
N TRP A 21 -8.70 -12.17 6.02
CA TRP A 21 -7.61 -12.65 6.85
C TRP A 21 -7.20 -11.50 7.77
N PRO A 22 -7.05 -11.73 9.08
CA PRO A 22 -6.51 -10.72 9.96
C PRO A 22 -5.10 -10.40 9.45
N ARG A 23 -4.96 -9.24 8.78
CA ARG A 23 -3.66 -8.75 8.29
C ARG A 23 -2.69 -8.85 9.47
N PRO A 24 -1.54 -9.52 9.33
CA PRO A 24 -0.57 -9.63 10.42
C PRO A 24 -0.09 -8.22 10.81
N GLN A 25 -0.76 -7.65 11.80
CA GLN A 25 -0.34 -6.62 12.75
C GLN A 25 0.43 -5.41 12.20
N GLY A 26 -0.07 -4.77 11.14
CA GLY A 26 0.17 -3.36 10.85
C GLY A 26 1.64 -2.90 10.70
N LEU A 27 1.81 -1.58 10.68
CA LEU A 27 3.09 -0.91 10.41
C LEU A 27 4.20 -1.33 11.39
N ASP A 28 3.85 -1.56 12.66
CA ASP A 28 4.81 -1.91 13.71
C ASP A 28 5.43 -3.31 13.49
N TRP A 29 4.63 -4.27 13.01
CA TRP A 29 5.14 -5.59 12.65
C TRP A 29 6.09 -5.50 11.45
N ALA A 30 5.71 -4.77 10.40
CA ALA A 30 6.56 -4.54 9.23
C ALA A 30 7.88 -3.83 9.61
N LYS A 31 7.79 -2.85 10.52
CA LYS A 31 8.92 -2.11 11.08
C LYS A 31 9.89 -2.97 11.84
N ALA A 32 9.39 -3.89 12.66
CA ALA A 32 10.24 -4.86 13.34
C ALA A 32 10.97 -5.78 12.35
N ARG A 33 10.29 -6.23 11.29
CA ARG A 33 10.84 -7.24 10.37
C ARG A 33 11.80 -6.70 9.32
N LEU A 34 11.57 -5.49 8.84
CA LEU A 34 12.43 -4.82 7.85
C LEU A 34 13.42 -3.84 8.49
N ARG A 35 13.64 -3.94 9.80
CA ARG A 35 14.59 -3.10 10.52
C ARG A 35 15.98 -3.21 9.86
N GLY A 36 16.53 -2.07 9.44
CA GLY A 36 17.84 -1.98 8.79
C GLY A 36 17.85 -2.25 7.29
N LEU A 37 16.71 -2.63 6.68
CA LEU A 37 16.58 -2.82 5.23
C LEU A 37 15.86 -1.65 4.53
N VAL A 38 14.97 -0.98 5.27
CA VAL A 38 14.17 0.14 4.80
C VAL A 38 14.50 1.39 5.59
N ASP A 39 14.59 2.55 4.91
CA ASP A 39 14.65 3.84 5.59
C ASP A 39 13.25 4.22 6.10
N TRP A 40 12.99 3.87 7.35
CA TRP A 40 11.71 4.14 8.00
C TRP A 40 11.41 5.63 8.14
N LYS A 41 12.41 6.51 8.16
CA LYS A 41 12.15 7.96 8.17
C LYS A 41 11.56 8.42 6.85
N GLU A 42 12.01 7.85 5.74
CA GLU A 42 11.47 8.16 4.42
C GLU A 42 10.05 7.61 4.24
N VAL A 43 9.81 6.38 4.70
CA VAL A 43 8.45 5.79 4.72
C VAL A 43 7.48 6.62 5.57
N GLU A 44 7.88 6.99 6.79
CA GLU A 44 7.04 7.82 7.68
C GLU A 44 6.77 9.20 7.07
N ARG A 45 7.73 9.80 6.37
CA ARG A 45 7.52 11.06 5.65
C ARG A 45 6.50 10.90 4.51
N ALA A 46 6.65 9.86 3.69
CA ALA A 46 5.74 9.61 2.58
C ALA A 46 4.30 9.38 3.08
N LEU A 47 4.13 8.59 4.15
CA LEU A 47 2.82 8.36 4.75
C LEU A 47 2.22 9.63 5.35
N ARG A 48 3.02 10.45 6.04
CA ARG A 48 2.56 11.75 6.57
C ARG A 48 2.13 12.70 5.46
N GLU A 49 2.84 12.71 4.35
CA GLU A 49 2.48 13.53 3.20
C GLU A 49 1.15 13.07 2.58
N LEU A 50 0.96 11.76 2.41
CA LEU A 50 -0.32 11.21 1.94
C LEU A 50 -1.48 11.53 2.91
N ASP A 51 -1.26 11.40 4.22
CA ASP A 51 -2.26 11.77 5.23
C ASP A 51 -2.59 13.27 5.22
N ARG A 52 -1.59 14.12 4.97
CA ARG A 52 -1.79 15.56 4.83
C ARG A 52 -2.63 15.87 3.59
N GLN A 53 -2.28 15.30 2.45
CA GLN A 53 -3.04 15.46 1.20
C GLN A 53 -4.48 14.97 1.34
N GLU A 54 -4.69 13.83 2.02
CA GLU A 54 -6.03 13.32 2.30
C GLU A 54 -6.86 14.32 3.11
N LYS A 55 -6.27 14.89 4.18
CA LYS A 55 -6.94 15.92 5.00
C LYS A 55 -7.25 17.18 4.22
N GLU A 56 -6.31 17.68 3.43
CA GLU A 56 -6.52 18.88 2.58
C GLU A 56 -7.65 18.65 1.57
N LEU A 57 -7.73 17.45 0.97
CA LEU A 57 -8.81 17.08 0.05
C LEU A 57 -10.16 16.91 0.77
N GLU A 58 -10.18 16.32 1.96
CA GLU A 58 -11.39 16.19 2.79
C GLU A 58 -11.91 17.55 3.25
N GLU A 59 -11.04 18.46 3.65
CA GLU A 59 -11.39 19.84 3.99
C GLU A 59 -11.92 20.59 2.77
N GLY A 60 -11.28 20.41 1.61
CA GLY A 60 -11.75 20.94 0.33
C GLY A 60 -13.18 20.47 0.00
N LEU A 61 -13.47 19.18 0.16
CA LEU A 61 -14.80 18.60 -0.09
C LEU A 61 -15.89 19.11 0.87
N ARG A 62 -15.52 19.63 2.04
CA ARG A 62 -16.46 20.23 3.01
C ARG A 62 -16.86 21.66 2.63
N ALA A 63 -16.24 22.27 1.61
CA ALA A 63 -16.60 23.61 1.18
C ALA A 63 -18.05 23.67 0.66
N PRO A 64 -18.89 24.60 1.14
CA PRO A 64 -20.33 24.62 0.89
C PRO A 64 -20.75 25.01 -0.55
N HIS A 65 -19.81 25.47 -1.39
CA HIS A 65 -20.09 25.97 -2.75
C HIS A 65 -19.21 25.32 -3.83
N LEU A 66 -18.93 24.03 -3.70
CA LEU A 66 -18.25 23.28 -4.75
C LEU A 66 -19.17 23.02 -5.94
N LEU A 67 -18.70 23.37 -7.14
CA LEU A 67 -19.32 22.92 -8.39
C LEU A 67 -19.29 21.38 -8.47
N PRO A 68 -20.31 20.71 -9.02
CA PRO A 68 -20.38 19.25 -9.11
C PRO A 68 -19.13 18.62 -9.76
N GLU A 69 -18.62 19.22 -10.83
CA GLU A 69 -17.46 18.73 -11.56
C GLU A 69 -16.17 18.82 -10.72
N VAL A 70 -16.06 19.88 -9.91
CA VAL A 70 -14.93 20.08 -9.01
C VAL A 70 -15.02 19.10 -7.84
N ARG A 71 -16.22 18.86 -7.30
CA ARG A 71 -16.47 17.84 -6.27
C ARG A 71 -16.07 16.45 -6.75
N GLU A 72 -16.53 16.03 -7.94
CA GLU A 72 -16.14 14.74 -8.51
C GLU A 72 -14.62 14.63 -8.71
N GLY A 73 -13.97 15.70 -9.19
CA GLY A 73 -12.51 15.75 -9.34
C GLY A 73 -11.77 15.57 -8.01
N LEU A 74 -12.24 16.22 -6.95
CA LEU A 74 -11.69 16.09 -5.60
C LEU A 74 -11.92 14.70 -5.02
N GLU A 75 -13.11 14.11 -5.18
CA GLU A 75 -13.42 12.75 -4.72
C GLU A 75 -12.53 11.71 -5.41
N ARG A 76 -12.31 11.82 -6.72
CA ARG A 76 -11.39 10.95 -7.47
C ARG A 76 -9.95 11.10 -6.98
N THR A 77 -9.51 12.32 -6.73
CA THR A 77 -8.16 12.60 -6.20
C THR A 77 -8.00 12.01 -4.80
N LEU A 78 -9.01 12.17 -3.93
CA LEU A 78 -9.03 11.61 -2.58
C LEU A 78 -8.94 10.09 -2.61
N LEU A 79 -9.70 9.43 -3.48
CA LEU A 79 -9.62 7.98 -3.68
C LEU A 79 -8.21 7.56 -4.14
N ALA A 80 -7.61 8.29 -5.08
CA ALA A 80 -6.26 8.00 -5.55
C ALA A 80 -5.20 8.11 -4.44
N VAL A 81 -5.30 9.12 -3.56
CA VAL A 81 -4.40 9.30 -2.40
C VAL A 81 -4.59 8.16 -1.40
N ARG A 82 -5.84 7.81 -1.07
CA ARG A 82 -6.15 6.67 -0.18
C ARG A 82 -5.63 5.36 -0.74
N GLU A 83 -5.79 5.11 -2.03
CA GLU A 83 -5.24 3.94 -2.70
C GLU A 83 -3.70 3.91 -2.65
N GLN A 84 -3.04 5.05 -2.86
CA GLN A 84 -1.57 5.13 -2.75
C GLN A 84 -1.10 4.78 -1.34
N ARG A 85 -1.81 5.26 -0.31
CA ARG A 85 -1.54 4.92 1.09
C ARG A 85 -1.70 3.42 1.34
N GLU A 86 -2.83 2.83 0.95
CA GLU A 86 -3.07 1.39 1.11
C GLU A 86 -2.05 0.54 0.36
N ARG A 87 -1.65 0.95 -0.86
CA ARG A 87 -0.61 0.25 -1.62
C ARG A 87 0.74 0.31 -0.91
N LEU A 88 1.12 1.44 -0.33
CA LEU A 88 2.36 1.57 0.43
C LEU A 88 2.34 0.65 1.66
N TYR A 89 1.22 0.59 2.38
CA TYR A 89 1.05 -0.37 3.49
C TYR A 89 1.19 -1.82 3.04
N ALA A 90 0.46 -2.22 2.01
CA ALA A 90 0.48 -3.58 1.49
C ALA A 90 1.89 -3.99 1.00
N LEU A 91 2.64 -3.07 0.39
CA LEU A 91 4.02 -3.32 -0.01
C LEU A 91 4.93 -3.59 1.19
N LEU A 92 4.83 -2.79 2.27
CA LEU A 92 5.62 -2.98 3.48
C LEU A 92 5.28 -4.29 4.19
N GLU A 93 4.00 -4.65 4.24
CA GLU A 93 3.55 -5.93 4.79
C GLU A 93 4.05 -7.13 3.97
N SER A 94 3.95 -7.05 2.63
CA SER A 94 4.46 -8.09 1.72
C SER A 94 5.96 -8.29 1.91
N LEU A 95 6.72 -7.20 1.95
CA LEU A 95 8.17 -7.25 2.16
C LEU A 95 8.53 -7.88 3.51
N ALA A 96 7.79 -7.55 4.57
CA ALA A 96 8.00 -8.15 5.88
C ALA A 96 7.67 -9.65 5.91
N ALA A 97 6.62 -10.07 5.21
CA ALA A 97 6.28 -11.49 5.03
C ALA A 97 7.38 -12.23 4.26
N GLU A 98 7.86 -11.66 3.16
CA GLU A 98 8.95 -12.22 2.37
C GLU A 98 10.25 -12.30 3.15
N ARG A 99 10.60 -11.28 3.94
CA ARG A 99 11.76 -11.32 4.83
C ARG A 99 11.66 -12.45 5.85
N THR A 100 10.45 -12.80 6.26
CA THR A 100 10.19 -13.92 7.16
C THR A 100 10.44 -15.26 6.50
N LEU A 101 10.05 -15.40 5.23
CA LEU A 101 10.24 -16.60 4.42
C LEU A 101 11.71 -16.75 3.94
N ALA A 102 12.38 -15.65 3.63
CA ALA A 102 13.74 -15.62 3.09
C ALA A 102 14.84 -16.08 4.07
N GLY A 103 14.52 -16.30 5.35
CA GLY A 103 15.49 -16.79 6.34
C GLY A 103 16.12 -18.16 6.03
N LYS A 104 15.61 -18.89 5.02
CA LYS A 104 16.09 -20.23 4.64
C LYS A 104 16.37 -20.40 3.14
N ASP A 105 16.25 -19.36 2.31
CA ASP A 105 16.34 -19.47 0.85
C ASP A 105 17.05 -18.26 0.20
N LEU A 106 18.08 -18.56 -0.59
CA LEU A 106 18.93 -17.60 -1.32
C LEU A 106 18.19 -16.94 -2.49
N GLU A 107 17.25 -17.63 -3.15
CA GLU A 107 16.42 -17.02 -4.19
C GLU A 107 15.40 -16.05 -3.59
N ALA A 108 14.83 -16.40 -2.43
CA ALA A 108 13.92 -15.52 -1.71
C ALA A 108 14.63 -14.24 -1.24
N ALA A 109 15.92 -14.32 -0.88
CA ALA A 109 16.73 -13.15 -0.57
C ALA A 109 16.92 -12.20 -1.78
N LYS A 110 17.17 -12.75 -2.98
CA LYS A 110 17.27 -11.94 -4.21
C LYS A 110 15.96 -11.28 -4.59
N ARG A 111 14.83 -12.00 -4.52
CA ARG A 111 13.50 -11.43 -4.77
C ARG A 111 13.16 -10.30 -3.79
N LEU A 112 13.56 -10.47 -2.52
CA LEU A 112 13.39 -9.44 -1.51
C LEU A 112 14.20 -8.17 -1.84
N GLU A 113 15.44 -8.31 -2.31
CA GLU A 113 16.27 -7.16 -2.74
C GLU A 113 15.64 -6.40 -3.91
N GLU A 114 15.13 -7.11 -4.92
CA GLU A 114 14.43 -6.49 -6.06
C GLU A 114 13.18 -5.73 -5.60
N ARG A 115 12.38 -6.33 -4.71
CA ARG A 115 11.18 -5.66 -4.18
C ARG A 115 11.52 -4.48 -3.26
N LEU A 116 12.63 -4.53 -2.53
CA LEU A 116 13.13 -3.38 -1.77
C LEU A 116 13.57 -2.24 -2.69
N ALA A 117 14.16 -2.54 -3.86
CA ALA A 117 14.47 -1.54 -4.86
C ALA A 117 13.18 -0.89 -5.42
N ALA A 118 12.17 -1.70 -5.74
CA ALA A 118 10.87 -1.19 -6.17
C ALA A 118 10.21 -0.29 -5.11
N LEU A 119 10.32 -0.63 -3.81
CA LEU A 119 9.85 0.24 -2.73
C LEU A 119 10.55 1.61 -2.76
N ARG A 120 11.87 1.66 -2.97
CA ARG A 120 12.61 2.92 -3.06
C ARG A 120 12.15 3.78 -4.23
N GLU A 121 11.86 3.17 -5.38
CA GLU A 121 11.29 3.87 -6.53
C GLU A 121 9.90 4.43 -6.24
N VAL A 122 9.03 3.65 -5.57
CA VAL A 122 7.72 4.12 -5.13
C VAL A 122 7.86 5.32 -4.18
N LEU A 123 8.73 5.23 -3.18
CA LEU A 123 9.00 6.34 -2.26
C LEU A 123 9.56 7.58 -2.98
N ALA A 124 10.45 7.40 -3.96
CA ALA A 124 10.96 8.48 -4.79
C ALA A 124 9.87 9.14 -5.64
N SER A 125 8.94 8.35 -6.19
CA SER A 125 7.80 8.86 -6.95
C SER A 125 6.84 9.69 -6.09
N LEU A 126 6.65 9.30 -4.82
CA LEU A 126 5.85 10.05 -3.86
C LEU A 126 6.54 11.34 -3.43
N ARG A 127 7.87 11.36 -3.33
CA ARG A 127 8.64 12.59 -3.12
C ARG A 127 8.45 13.59 -4.27
N GLY A 128 8.47 13.10 -5.52
CA GLY A 128 8.36 13.95 -6.71
C GLY A 128 6.98 14.57 -6.95
N LYS A 129 5.92 14.05 -6.31
CA LYS A 129 4.56 14.59 -6.40
C LYS A 129 4.22 15.64 -5.33
N GLY A 130 5.07 15.81 -4.31
CA GLY A 130 4.86 16.76 -3.21
C GLY A 130 5.68 18.05 -3.32
N GLY A 131 6.12 18.42 -4.53
CA GLY A 131 6.89 19.64 -4.82
C GLY A 131 6.09 20.67 -5.60
#